data_AF-A0A971K921-F1
#
_entry.id   AF-A0A971K921-F1
#
_cell.length_a   1.000
_cell.length_b   1.000
_cell.length_c   1.000
_cell.angle_alpha   90.00
_cell.angle_beta   90.00
_cell.angle_gamma   90.00
#
_symmetry.space_group_name_H-M   'P 1'
#
loop_
_entity.id
_entity.type
_entity.pdbx_description
1 polymer ?
#
loop_
_entity_poly.entity_id
_entity_poly.type
_entity_poly.pdbx_seq_one_letter_code
_entity_poly.pdbx_strand_id
1 'polypeptide(L)'
;MDATSLCGVLCKDSNIIGKTGADGVYTFGLKKERIGVAVKVYDGNGAHMSLILREILQQLDYKNKETIRRLDESFPSDLINATGSVVGRKKAVFRLK
;
A
#
# COMPACT_ATOMS: atom_id res chain seq x y z
N MET A 1 15.74 11.93 1.05
CA MET A 1 14.70 10.89 1.21
C MET A 1 13.78 11.02 0.02
N ASP A 2 13.82 10.05 -0.89
CA ASP A 2 13.01 10.11 -2.10
C ASP A 2 11.52 10.02 -1.72
N ALA A 3 10.77 11.03 -2.14
CA ALA A 3 9.33 11.18 -1.86
C ALA A 3 8.47 10.05 -2.48
N THR A 4 9.10 9.13 -3.21
CA THR A 4 8.50 8.02 -3.97
C THR A 4 8.50 6.69 -3.23
N SER A 5 9.14 6.59 -2.05
CA SER A 5 9.09 5.36 -1.25
C SER A 5 7.69 5.12 -0.67
N LEU A 6 7.28 3.85 -0.49
CA LEU A 6 5.94 3.50 0.04
C LEU A 6 5.64 4.20 1.37
N CYS A 7 6.61 4.17 2.29
CA CYS A 7 6.46 4.85 3.58
C CYS A 7 6.42 6.37 3.43
N GLY A 8 7.19 6.94 2.51
CA GLY A 8 7.16 8.38 2.22
C GLY A 8 5.83 8.84 1.65
N VAL A 9 5.18 8.02 0.81
CA VAL A 9 3.84 8.32 0.27
C VAL A 9 2.77 8.18 1.35
N LEU A 10 2.80 7.08 2.12
CA LEU A 10 1.78 6.77 3.12
C LEU A 10 1.81 7.75 4.30
N CYS A 11 2.99 8.07 4.82
CA CYS A 11 3.17 8.94 5.99
C CYS A 11 2.99 10.45 5.68
N LYS A 12 2.65 10.83 4.44
CA LYS A 12 2.11 12.17 4.16
C LYS A 12 0.74 12.37 4.78
N ASP A 13 0.02 11.29 5.05
CA ASP A 13 -1.20 11.33 5.84
C ASP A 13 -0.87 11.46 7.32
N SER A 14 -1.23 12.58 7.92
CA SER A 14 -0.99 12.83 9.35
C SER A 14 -1.72 11.86 10.26
N ASN A 15 -2.72 11.11 9.77
CA ASN A 15 -3.41 10.07 10.53
C ASN A 15 -2.67 8.72 10.51
N ILE A 16 -1.67 8.54 9.64
CA ILE A 16 -0.94 7.28 9.50
C ILE A 16 0.48 7.40 10.07
N ILE A 17 0.91 6.39 10.81
CA ILE A 17 2.32 6.17 11.14
C ILE A 17 2.69 4.79 10.61
N GLY A 18 3.63 4.73 9.66
CA GLY A 18 4.04 3.49 9.02
C GLY A 18 5.52 3.20 9.20
N LYS A 19 5.89 1.92 9.10
CA LYS A 19 7.28 1.48 9.07
C LYS A 19 7.46 0.24 8.21
N THR A 20 8.44 0.29 7.32
CA THR A 20 8.92 -0.88 6.58
C THR A 20 9.78 -1.76 7.49
N GLY A 21 9.53 -3.07 7.46
CA GLY A 21 10.36 -4.11 8.06
C GLY A 21 11.16 -4.90 7.02
N ALA A 22 11.95 -5.88 7.48
CA ALA A 22 12.67 -6.80 6.60
C ALA A 22 11.75 -7.89 6.04
N ASP A 23 12.17 -8.53 4.94
CA ASP A 23 11.53 -9.72 4.35
C ASP A 23 10.01 -9.60 4.20
N GLY A 24 9.55 -8.60 3.45
CA GLY A 24 8.13 -8.45 3.13
C GLY A 24 7.24 -8.09 4.32
N VAL A 25 7.81 -7.49 5.38
CA VAL A 25 7.05 -6.97 6.52
C VAL A 25 6.76 -5.48 6.34
N TYR A 26 5.52 -5.08 6.63
CA TYR A 26 5.16 -3.68 6.79
C TYR A 26 4.13 -3.53 7.90
N THR A 27 4.29 -2.49 8.72
CA THR A 27 3.32 -2.16 9.78
C THR A 27 2.88 -0.72 9.65
N PHE A 28 1.63 -0.44 9.98
CA PHE A 28 1.14 0.92 10.13
C PHE A 28 0.02 1.03 11.16
N GLY A 29 -0.10 2.20 11.76
CA GLY A 29 -1.20 2.57 12.66
C GLY A 29 -2.06 3.67 12.05
N LEU A 30 -3.37 3.53 12.25
CA LEU A 30 -4.39 4.52 11.95
C LEU A 30 -4.82 5.20 13.26
N LYS A 31 -4.34 6.42 13.51
CA LYS A 31 -4.44 7.06 14.83
C LYS A 31 -5.88 7.34 15.26
N LYS A 32 -6.69 7.88 14.35
CA LYS A 32 -8.11 8.22 14.61
C LYS A 32 -8.97 6.98 14.80
N GLU A 33 -8.69 5.93 14.02
CA GLU A 33 -9.42 4.67 14.01
C GLU A 33 -8.99 3.76 15.17
N ARG A 34 -7.85 4.06 15.83
CA ARG A 34 -7.27 3.25 16.90
C ARG A 34 -6.97 1.81 16.44
N ILE A 35 -6.62 1.66 15.17
CA ILE A 35 -6.31 0.37 14.53
C ILE A 35 -4.81 0.30 14.24
N GLY A 36 -4.20 -0.83 14.60
CA GLY A 36 -2.87 -1.22 14.15
C GLY A 36 -2.96 -2.31 13.10
N VAL A 37 -2.14 -2.23 12.06
CA VAL A 37 -2.05 -3.22 10.98
C VAL A 37 -0.61 -3.71 10.89
N ALA A 38 -0.46 -5.03 10.81
CA ALA A 38 0.79 -5.70 10.48
C ALA A 38 0.59 -6.63 9.29
N VAL A 39 1.47 -6.51 8.30
CA VAL A 39 1.45 -7.32 7.07
C VAL A 39 2.78 -8.07 6.98
N LYS A 40 2.69 -9.37 6.70
CA LYS A 40 3.81 -10.21 6.31
C LYS A 40 3.45 -10.88 4.98
N VAL A 41 4.29 -10.68 3.97
CA VAL A 41 4.26 -11.51 2.76
C VAL A 41 5.11 -12.76 3.02
N TYR A 42 4.54 -13.93 2.77
CA TYR A 42 5.13 -15.22 3.18
C TYR A 42 6.52 -15.46 2.58
N ASP A 43 6.68 -15.21 1.28
CA ASP A 43 7.94 -15.36 0.54
C ASP A 43 8.92 -14.18 0.73
N GLY A 44 8.55 -13.20 1.55
CA GLY A 44 9.33 -12.00 1.81
C GLY A 44 9.31 -10.96 0.68
N ASN A 45 8.53 -11.15 -0.37
CA ASN A 45 8.50 -10.23 -1.49
C ASN A 45 7.74 -8.92 -1.18
N GLY A 46 8.47 -7.80 -1.13
CA GLY A 46 7.91 -6.47 -0.87
C GLY A 46 7.34 -5.74 -2.10
N ALA A 47 7.52 -6.25 -3.32
CA ALA A 47 7.19 -5.54 -4.56
C ALA A 47 5.70 -5.17 -4.70
N HIS A 48 4.83 -5.92 -4.01
CA HIS A 48 3.38 -5.73 -4.04
C HIS A 48 2.81 -5.17 -2.73
N MET A 49 3.67 -4.70 -1.81
CA MET A 49 3.23 -4.18 -0.51
C MET A 49 2.27 -3.00 -0.67
N SER A 50 2.51 -2.08 -1.60
CA SER A 50 1.63 -0.94 -1.88
C SER A 50 0.19 -1.36 -2.24
N LEU A 51 0.04 -2.39 -3.07
CA LEU A 51 -1.25 -2.97 -3.44
C LEU A 51 -1.97 -3.57 -2.23
N ILE A 52 -1.24 -4.28 -1.36
CA ILE A 52 -1.78 -4.87 -0.13
C ILE A 52 -2.26 -3.78 0.82
N LEU A 53 -1.44 -2.76 1.11
CA LEU A 53 -1.82 -1.68 2.02
C LEU A 53 -3.03 -0.89 1.49
N ARG A 54 -3.07 -0.61 0.18
CA ARG A 54 -4.20 0.07 -0.46
C ARG A 54 -5.50 -0.73 -0.30
N GLU A 55 -5.45 -2.04 -0.55
CA GLU A 55 -6.62 -2.92 -0.38
C GLU A 55 -7.09 -2.94 1.09
N ILE A 56 -6.16 -3.02 2.07
CA ILE A 56 -6.51 -2.95 3.50
C ILE A 56 -7.23 -1.64 3.82
N LEU A 57 -6.69 -0.50 3.40
CA LEU A 57 -7.32 0.80 3.64
C LEU A 57 -8.69 0.91 2.98
N GLN A 58 -8.87 0.36 1.78
CA GLN A 58 -10.16 0.31 1.10
C GLN A 58 -11.17 -0.57 1.84
N GLN A 59 -10.76 -1.75 2.31
CA GLN A 59 -11.64 -2.66 3.07
C GLN A 59 -12.01 -2.12 4.45
N LEU A 60 -11.15 -1.31 5.07
CA LEU A 60 -11.45 -0.59 6.32
C LEU A 60 -12.32 0.67 6.12
N ASP A 61 -12.80 0.93 4.90
CA ASP A 61 -13.45 2.18 4.47
C ASP A 61 -12.71 3.43 4.96
N TYR A 62 -11.40 3.46 4.72
CA TYR A 62 -10.57 4.57 5.15
C TYR A 62 -11.07 5.89 4.53
N LYS A 63 -11.26 6.90 5.39
CA LYS A 63 -11.94 8.14 5.02
C LYS A 63 -11.12 9.04 4.11
N ASN A 64 -9.79 9.02 4.24
CA ASN A 64 -8.93 9.90 3.45
C ASN A 64 -8.69 9.34 2.05
N LYS A 65 -9.57 9.69 1.10
CA LYS A 65 -9.47 9.23 -0.29
C LYS A 65 -8.26 9.80 -1.02
N GLU A 66 -7.71 10.94 -0.59
CA GLU A 66 -6.46 11.48 -1.15
C GLU A 66 -5.27 10.55 -0.87
N THR A 67 -5.22 9.91 0.30
CA THR A 67 -4.18 8.92 0.60
C THR A 67 -4.24 7.72 -0.33
N ILE A 68 -5.46 7.25 -0.65
CA ILE A 68 -5.66 6.19 -1.64
C ILE A 68 -5.20 6.64 -3.03
N ARG A 69 -5.60 7.85 -3.45
CA ARG A 69 -5.21 8.44 -4.74
C ARG A 69 -3.69 8.53 -4.90
N ARG A 70 -2.98 9.01 -3.88
CA ARG A 70 -1.50 9.09 -3.89
C ARG A 70 -0.85 7.71 -4.01
N LEU A 71 -1.40 6.69 -3.37
CA LEU A 71 -0.91 5.31 -3.51
C LEU A 71 -1.13 4.78 -4.92
N ASP A 72 -2.30 5.05 -5.53
CA ASP A 72 -2.60 4.66 -6.92
C ASP A 72 -1.65 5.32 -7.92
N GLU A 73 -1.39 6.61 -7.78
CA GLU A 73 -0.49 7.37 -8.65
C GLU A 73 0.97 6.94 -8.50
N SER A 74 1.41 6.69 -7.26
CA SER A 74 2.80 6.30 -6.98
C SER A 74 3.08 4.83 -7.30
N PHE A 75 2.06 3.97 -7.22
CA PHE A 75 2.18 2.53 -7.39
C PHE A 75 1.03 1.99 -8.26
N PRO A 76 1.08 2.23 -9.58
CA PRO A 76 0.02 1.84 -10.50
C PRO A 76 -0.17 0.31 -10.53
N SER A 77 -1.43 -0.09 -10.69
CA SER A 77 -1.80 -1.50 -10.79
C SER A 77 -1.56 -2.09 -12.18
N ASP A 78 -1.45 -1.26 -13.20
CA ASP A 78 -1.26 -1.70 -14.57
C ASP A 78 0.14 -2.33 -14.75
N LEU A 79 0.19 -3.39 -15.55
CA LEU A 79 1.41 -4.05 -15.99
C LEU A 79 1.74 -3.54 -17.38
N ILE A 80 2.89 -2.89 -17.51
CA ILE A 80 3.35 -2.29 -18.75
C ILE A 80 4.49 -3.16 -19.28
N ASN A 81 4.41 -3.57 -20.55
CA ASN A 81 5.47 -4.32 -21.20
C ASN A 81 6.60 -3.40 -21.70
N ALA A 82 7.64 -3.98 -22.29
CA ALA A 82 8.77 -3.23 -22.83
C ALA A 82 8.41 -2.25 -23.96
N THR A 83 7.26 -2.43 -24.64
CA THR A 83 6.79 -1.53 -25.71
C THR A 83 5.90 -0.40 -25.20
N GLY A 84 5.71 -0.27 -23.87
CA GLY A 84 4.86 0.74 -23.26
C GLY A 84 3.36 0.41 -23.29
N SER A 85 2.98 -0.80 -23.70
CA SER A 85 1.59 -1.23 -23.75
C SER A 85 1.15 -1.85 -22.41
N VAL A 86 -0.08 -1.55 -21.99
CA VAL A 86 -0.69 -2.22 -20.84
C VAL A 86 -1.08 -3.64 -21.23
N VAL A 87 -0.46 -4.62 -20.56
CA VAL A 87 -0.66 -6.06 -20.83
C VAL A 87 -1.39 -6.79 -19.69
N GLY A 88 -1.73 -6.08 -18.62
CA GLY A 88 -2.47 -6.67 -17.51
C GLY A 88 -2.64 -5.73 -16.33
N ARG A 89 -3.20 -6.24 -15.23
CA ARG A 89 -3.43 -5.49 -14.00
C ARG A 89 -3.25 -6.38 -12.77
N LYS A 90 -2.54 -5.86 -11.77
CA LYS A 90 -2.37 -6.46 -10.44
C LYS A 90 -3.62 -6.21 -9.60
N LYS A 91 -4.11 -7.22 -8.88
CA LYS A 91 -5.28 -7.12 -8.00
C LYS A 91 -5.04 -7.90 -6.71
N ALA A 92 -5.39 -7.30 -5.58
CA ALA A 92 -5.46 -8.02 -4.30
C ALA A 92 -6.74 -8.86 -4.26
N VAL A 93 -6.62 -10.12 -3.83
CA VAL A 93 -7.73 -11.11 -3.85
C VAL A 93 -8.06 -11.66 -2.47
N PHE A 94 -7.68 -10.95 -1.41
CA PHE A 94 -7.98 -11.33 -0.03
C PHE A 94 -9.12 -10.49 0.55
N ARG A 95 -9.72 -10.96 1.65
CA ARG A 95 -10.67 -10.22 2.48
C ARG A 95 -10.20 -10.22 3.93
N LEU A 96 -10.28 -9.08 4.59
CA LEU A 96 -10.16 -8.98 6.04
C LEU A 96 -11.34 -9.71 6.70
N LYS A 97 -11.09 -10.34 7.84
CA LYS A 97 -12.10 -11.04 8.63
C LYS A 97 -12.60 -10.15 9.76
#